data_AF-A0A3B8U8P1-F1
#
_entry.id   AF-A0A3B8U8P1-F1
#
_cell.length_a   1.000
_cell.length_b   1.000
_cell.length_c   1.000
_cell.angle_alpha   90.00
_cell.angle_beta   90.00
_cell.angle_gamma   90.00
#
_symmetry.space_group_name_H-M   'P 1'
#
loop_
_entity.id
_entity.type
_entity.pdbx_description
1 polymer ?
#
loop_
_entity_poly.entity_id
_entity_poly.type
_entity_poly.pdbx_seq_one_letter_code
_entity_poly.pdbx_strand_id
1 'polypeptide(L)'
;MNRTKIVCTIGPAVATLEKMLALIEAGMNVARLNFSHGTHDEHLKTIELLKKARGMAKRPLAIMLDTKGPELRVGKILGDSVTLKAGDRLKLVKNRGGEGEVAVHPFEAFAQVSEGMKILFDDGYISSVVVGKGAHAIEVEIQNSGTLKSNKGINVPGAVIDLPAMTPQDMLDLRFGCEQEVDYVAASFIRSSHHVLSIKEFLAIEGKTDIFVIAKIENAEGVENFDSIVQAADGIMIARGDLGVEVDLALVPKLQKMMIRKCYLACKPVVTATQKLESMISNPRPTRAEVSDVANAIYDAT
;
A
#
# COMPACT_ATOMS: atom_id res chain seq x y z
N MET A 1 23.38 12.20 -16.98
CA MET A 1 22.79 12.50 -15.65
C MET A 1 21.40 11.85 -15.60
N ASN A 2 21.13 11.02 -14.58
CA ASN A 2 19.81 10.42 -14.39
C ASN A 2 18.82 11.49 -13.92
N ARG A 3 17.63 11.53 -14.54
CA ARG A 3 16.57 12.50 -14.20
C ARG A 3 15.51 11.90 -13.28
N THR A 4 15.10 10.66 -13.53
CA THR A 4 14.18 9.91 -12.66
C THR A 4 14.82 9.64 -11.31
N LYS A 5 14.02 9.75 -10.25
CA LYS A 5 14.46 9.60 -8.85
C LYS A 5 14.18 8.20 -8.33
N ILE A 6 14.95 7.76 -7.34
CA ILE A 6 14.86 6.42 -6.75
C ILE A 6 14.34 6.52 -5.31
N VAL A 7 13.22 5.87 -5.04
CA VAL A 7 12.67 5.64 -3.70
C VAL A 7 13.12 4.26 -3.22
N CYS A 8 13.83 4.16 -2.11
CA CYS A 8 14.26 2.90 -1.53
C CYS A 8 13.59 2.68 -0.17
N THR A 9 12.95 1.52 0.01
CA THR A 9 12.43 1.14 1.33
C THR A 9 13.60 0.73 2.22
N ILE A 10 13.70 1.34 3.40
CA ILE A 10 14.72 1.01 4.38
C ILE A 10 14.16 -0.03 5.35
N GLY A 11 14.91 -1.11 5.52
CA GLY A 11 14.58 -2.19 6.45
C GLY A 11 15.84 -2.78 7.07
N PRO A 12 15.71 -3.85 7.87
CA PRO A 12 16.81 -4.41 8.66
C PRO A 12 18.06 -4.75 7.85
N ALA A 13 17.89 -5.20 6.60
CA ALA A 13 19.00 -5.56 5.71
C ALA A 13 19.94 -4.38 5.38
N VAL A 14 19.45 -3.14 5.50
CA VAL A 14 20.17 -1.91 5.14
C VAL A 14 20.17 -0.86 6.26
N ALA A 15 19.75 -1.24 7.48
CA ALA A 15 19.63 -0.37 8.65
C ALA A 15 20.98 -0.09 9.34
N THR A 16 22.05 0.18 8.58
CA THR A 16 23.35 0.60 9.10
C THR A 16 23.82 1.85 8.39
N LEU A 17 24.60 2.69 9.08
CA LEU A 17 25.12 3.95 8.53
C LEU A 17 25.90 3.74 7.23
N GLU A 18 26.77 2.72 7.21
CA GLU A 18 27.58 2.36 6.04
C GLU A 18 26.71 1.98 4.83
N LYS A 19 25.70 1.13 5.03
CA LYS A 19 24.80 0.71 3.95
C LYS A 19 23.92 1.84 3.46
N MET A 20 23.40 2.68 4.36
CA MET A 20 22.65 3.88 3.98
C MET A 20 23.50 4.84 3.16
N LEU A 21 24.76 5.08 3.56
CA LEU A 21 25.70 5.89 2.79
C LEU A 21 25.93 5.31 1.39
N ALA A 22 26.19 4.00 1.30
CA ALA A 22 26.34 3.30 0.02
C ALA A 22 25.10 3.42 -0.88
N LEU A 23 23.89 3.36 -0.31
CA LEU A 23 22.64 3.57 -1.06
C LEU A 23 22.53 5.02 -1.60
N ILE A 24 22.86 6.03 -0.79
CA ILE A 24 22.87 7.44 -1.23
C ILE A 24 23.90 7.65 -2.35
N GLU A 25 25.07 7.03 -2.22
CA GLU A 25 26.13 7.09 -3.23
C GLU A 25 25.72 6.42 -4.54
N ALA A 26 25.04 5.28 -4.45
CA ALA A 26 24.49 4.52 -5.57
C ALA A 26 23.29 5.20 -6.26
N GLY A 27 22.68 6.22 -5.64
CA GLY A 27 21.67 7.07 -6.26
C GLY A 27 20.29 7.11 -5.59
N MET A 28 20.14 6.58 -4.38
CA MET A 28 18.92 6.75 -3.58
C MET A 28 18.61 8.23 -3.37
N ASN A 29 17.37 8.64 -3.65
CA ASN A 29 16.91 10.03 -3.50
C ASN A 29 15.86 10.20 -2.42
N VAL A 30 15.08 9.16 -2.14
CA VAL A 30 14.07 9.14 -1.09
C VAL A 30 14.20 7.84 -0.30
N ALA A 31 14.30 7.93 1.02
CA ALA A 31 14.24 6.80 1.92
C ALA A 31 12.79 6.61 2.40
N ARG A 32 12.17 5.49 2.02
CA ARG A 32 10.82 5.11 2.44
C ARG A 32 10.86 4.28 3.71
N LEU A 33 10.05 4.65 4.69
CA LEU A 33 9.81 3.91 5.93
C LEU A 33 8.40 3.36 5.88
N ASN A 34 8.25 2.03 5.92
CA ASN A 34 6.96 1.36 5.84
C ASN A 34 6.41 1.10 7.24
N PHE A 35 5.36 1.81 7.66
CA PHE A 35 4.77 1.72 9.00
C PHE A 35 3.81 0.55 9.18
N SER A 36 3.58 -0.25 8.13
CA SER A 36 2.97 -1.59 8.29
C SER A 36 3.81 -2.52 9.17
N HIS A 37 5.10 -2.20 9.36
CA HIS A 37 6.04 -2.95 10.19
C HIS A 37 6.90 -2.01 11.05
N GLY A 38 7.43 -2.58 12.13
CA GLY A 38 8.32 -1.88 13.06
C GLY A 38 7.60 -0.94 14.02
N THR A 39 8.34 -0.48 15.02
CA THR A 39 7.84 0.48 16.03
C THR A 39 8.36 1.89 15.77
N HIS A 40 7.75 2.89 16.40
CA HIS A 40 8.24 4.28 16.34
C HIS A 40 9.70 4.39 16.81
N ASP A 41 10.12 3.64 17.83
CA ASP A 41 11.50 3.61 18.30
C ASP A 41 12.49 3.07 17.25
N GLU A 42 12.08 2.06 16.49
CA GLU A 42 12.89 1.49 15.40
C GLU A 42 13.00 2.47 14.22
N HIS A 43 11.88 3.11 13.88
CA HIS A 43 11.84 4.13 12.83
C HIS A 43 12.65 5.37 13.23
N LEU A 44 12.61 5.79 14.49
CA LEU A 44 13.40 6.91 15.02
C LEU A 44 14.91 6.68 14.81
N LYS A 45 15.41 5.52 15.25
CA LYS A 45 16.81 5.12 15.04
C LYS A 45 17.19 5.13 13.55
N THR A 46 16.27 4.67 12.70
CA THR A 46 16.47 4.66 11.24
C THR A 46 16.54 6.08 10.67
N ILE A 47 15.66 6.99 11.09
CA ILE A 47 15.64 8.41 10.69
C ILE A 47 16.93 9.12 11.10
N GLU A 48 17.39 8.92 12.34
CA GLU A 48 18.64 9.50 12.84
C GLU A 48 19.85 9.08 12.00
N LEU A 49 19.94 7.78 11.67
CA LEU A 49 20.99 7.26 10.80
C LEU A 49 20.91 7.83 9.37
N LEU A 50 19.71 7.97 8.81
CA LEU A 50 19.50 8.57 7.48
C LEU A 50 19.91 10.05 7.47
N LYS A 51 19.53 10.83 8.49
CA LYS A 51 19.92 12.25 8.62
C LYS A 51 21.44 12.37 8.74
N LYS A 52 22.10 11.49 9.48
CA LYS A 52 23.58 11.42 9.57
C LYS A 52 24.22 11.05 8.23
N ALA A 53 23.73 10.00 7.57
CA ALA A 53 24.22 9.56 6.26
C ALA A 53 24.08 10.68 5.19
N ARG A 54 22.95 11.38 5.18
CA ARG A 54 22.69 12.56 4.34
C ARG A 54 23.74 13.65 4.53
N GLY A 55 24.07 13.98 5.78
CA GLY A 55 25.10 14.96 6.12
C GLY A 55 26.50 14.56 5.65
N MET A 56 26.85 13.28 5.80
CA MET A 56 28.14 12.73 5.36
C MET A 56 28.27 12.69 3.83
N ALA A 57 27.22 12.23 3.14
CA ALA A 57 27.19 12.14 1.68
C ALA A 57 27.18 13.51 0.99
N LYS A 58 26.75 14.57 1.71
CA LYS A 58 26.52 15.92 1.18
C LYS A 58 25.62 15.90 -0.07
N ARG A 59 24.60 15.06 -0.05
CA ARG A 59 23.59 14.91 -1.12
C ARG A 59 22.19 15.10 -0.55
N PRO A 60 21.26 15.73 -1.29
CA PRO A 60 19.85 15.76 -0.89
C PRO A 60 19.29 14.35 -0.77
N LEU A 61 18.63 14.07 0.35
CA LEU A 61 17.88 12.85 0.60
C LEU A 61 16.62 13.22 1.37
N ALA A 62 15.47 12.84 0.82
CA ALA A 62 14.19 12.98 1.48
C ALA A 62 13.82 11.70 2.26
N ILE A 63 12.97 11.84 3.27
CA ILE A 63 12.41 10.77 4.09
C ILE A 63 10.90 10.74 3.85
N MET A 64 10.39 9.56 3.52
CA MET A 64 8.98 9.31 3.25
C MET A 64 8.42 8.33 4.28
N LEU A 65 7.39 8.74 5.00
CA LEU A 65 6.57 7.87 5.84
C LEU A 65 5.48 7.25 4.97
N ASP A 66 5.40 5.92 4.89
CA ASP A 66 4.31 5.21 4.20
C ASP A 66 3.37 4.62 5.24
N THR A 67 2.12 5.10 5.26
CA THR A 67 1.11 4.69 6.25
C THR A 67 0.65 3.26 5.98
N LYS A 68 0.23 2.55 7.02
CA LYS A 68 -0.38 1.23 6.82
C LYS A 68 -1.73 1.36 6.13
N GLY A 69 -2.51 2.35 6.55
CA GLY A 69 -3.82 2.65 5.99
C GLY A 69 -4.93 1.71 6.46
N PRO A 70 -6.17 2.07 6.10
CA PRO A 70 -7.35 1.28 6.38
C PRO A 70 -7.47 0.11 5.40
N GLU A 71 -7.47 -1.12 5.91
CA GLU A 71 -7.59 -2.32 5.05
C GLU A 71 -8.48 -3.37 5.72
N LEU A 72 -9.07 -4.25 4.89
CA LEU A 72 -9.81 -5.40 5.38
C LEU A 72 -8.82 -6.52 5.71
N ARG A 73 -9.00 -7.16 6.87
CA ARG A 73 -8.14 -8.27 7.30
C ARG A 73 -8.91 -9.45 7.85
N VAL A 74 -8.31 -10.61 7.67
CA VAL A 74 -8.65 -11.85 8.37
C VAL A 74 -8.27 -11.71 9.83
N GLY A 75 -9.18 -12.05 10.75
CA GLY A 75 -8.91 -12.10 12.18
C GLY A 75 -8.04 -13.29 12.57
N LYS A 76 -7.98 -13.57 13.88
CA LYS A 76 -7.20 -14.70 14.38
C LYS A 76 -7.88 -16.03 14.04
N ILE A 77 -7.15 -16.90 13.36
CA ILE A 77 -7.54 -18.28 13.07
C ILE A 77 -6.97 -19.21 14.14
N LEU A 78 -7.76 -20.19 14.60
CA LEU A 78 -7.29 -21.20 15.55
C LEU A 78 -6.17 -22.02 14.91
N GLY A 79 -5.01 -22.13 15.58
CA GLY A 79 -3.83 -22.79 14.99
C GLY A 79 -3.12 -21.97 13.91
N ASP A 80 -3.39 -20.66 13.85
CA ASP A 80 -2.83 -19.65 12.95
C ASP A 80 -3.11 -19.82 11.45
N SER A 81 -3.67 -20.95 11.02
CA SER A 81 -4.01 -21.20 9.63
C SER A 81 -5.13 -22.21 9.44
N VAL A 82 -5.80 -22.13 8.29
CA VAL A 82 -6.79 -23.10 7.82
C VAL A 82 -6.51 -23.44 6.37
N THR A 83 -6.56 -24.72 6.04
CA THR A 83 -6.44 -25.20 4.65
C THR A 83 -7.82 -25.22 4.02
N LEU A 84 -7.96 -24.50 2.92
CA LEU A 84 -9.19 -24.38 2.14
C LEU A 84 -9.03 -25.13 0.82
N LYS A 85 -10.08 -25.85 0.40
CA LYS A 85 -10.17 -26.53 -0.89
C LYS A 85 -11.21 -25.85 -1.76
N ALA A 86 -11.03 -25.94 -3.08
CA ALA A 86 -12.04 -25.51 -4.02
C ALA A 86 -13.37 -26.24 -3.75
N GLY A 87 -14.47 -25.49 -3.70
CA GLY A 87 -15.82 -25.94 -3.34
C GLY A 87 -16.16 -25.85 -1.85
N ASP A 88 -15.19 -25.59 -0.97
CA ASP A 88 -15.47 -25.42 0.46
C ASP A 88 -16.36 -24.20 0.70
N ARG A 89 -17.29 -24.34 1.66
CA ARG A 89 -18.09 -23.24 2.20
C ARG A 89 -17.37 -22.64 3.40
N LEU A 90 -17.18 -21.33 3.39
CA LEU A 90 -16.58 -20.59 4.50
C LEU A 90 -17.53 -19.47 4.94
N LYS A 91 -17.73 -19.32 6.25
CA LYS A 91 -18.49 -18.19 6.81
C LYS A 91 -17.55 -17.10 7.31
N LEU A 92 -17.70 -15.90 6.79
CA LEU A 92 -17.03 -14.71 7.29
C LEU A 92 -17.92 -14.08 8.36
N VAL A 93 -17.36 -13.83 9.54
CA VAL A 93 -18.10 -13.36 10.72
C VAL A 93 -17.40 -12.17 11.38
N LYS A 94 -18.14 -11.39 12.18
CA LYS A 94 -17.59 -10.20 12.87
C LYS A 94 -16.64 -10.54 14.03
N ASN A 95 -16.97 -11.59 14.77
CA ASN A 95 -16.28 -11.97 16.00
C ASN A 95 -15.42 -13.22 15.76
N ARG A 96 -14.83 -13.77 16.84
CA ARG A 96 -13.97 -14.96 16.75
C ARG A 96 -14.71 -16.11 16.05
N GLY A 97 -14.18 -16.55 14.92
CA GLY A 97 -14.71 -17.69 14.17
C GLY A 97 -14.37 -19.03 14.84
N GLY A 98 -15.31 -19.97 14.77
CA GLY A 98 -15.10 -21.38 15.09
C GLY A 98 -14.61 -22.20 13.89
N GLU A 99 -14.81 -23.52 13.95
CA GLU A 99 -14.51 -24.40 12.82
C GLU A 99 -15.43 -24.07 11.62
N GLY A 100 -14.85 -23.83 10.44
CA GLY A 100 -15.60 -23.39 9.25
C GLY A 100 -16.00 -21.91 9.22
N GLU A 101 -15.57 -21.12 10.22
CA GLU A 101 -15.80 -19.68 10.28
C GLU A 101 -14.48 -18.91 10.40
N VAL A 102 -14.42 -17.75 9.76
CA VAL A 102 -13.26 -16.86 9.83
C VAL A 102 -13.74 -15.47 10.21
N ALA A 103 -13.13 -14.92 11.26
CA ALA A 103 -13.36 -13.53 11.64
C ALA A 103 -12.81 -12.60 10.56
N VAL A 104 -13.50 -11.50 10.23
CA VAL A 104 -13.01 -10.45 9.33
C VAL A 104 -13.21 -9.07 9.94
N HIS A 105 -12.29 -8.16 9.66
CA HIS A 105 -12.24 -6.85 10.30
C HIS A 105 -11.89 -5.71 9.32
N PRO A 106 -12.57 -4.55 9.42
CA PRO A 106 -13.86 -4.35 10.09
C PRO A 106 -14.99 -5.05 9.33
N PHE A 107 -15.90 -5.72 10.04
CA PHE A 107 -16.99 -6.49 9.40
C PHE A 107 -18.02 -5.57 8.74
N GLU A 108 -18.21 -4.38 9.29
CA GLU A 108 -19.14 -3.36 8.82
C GLU A 108 -18.82 -2.91 7.38
N ALA A 109 -17.55 -2.95 7.01
CA ALA A 109 -17.11 -2.60 5.66
C ALA A 109 -17.60 -3.59 4.59
N PHE A 110 -18.08 -4.78 4.97
CA PHE A 110 -18.71 -5.74 4.06
C PHE A 110 -20.22 -5.47 3.88
N ALA A 111 -20.75 -4.37 4.39
CA ALA A 111 -22.16 -3.99 4.23
C ALA A 111 -22.59 -3.87 2.76
N GLN A 112 -21.70 -3.50 1.84
CA GLN A 112 -22.00 -3.38 0.41
C GLN A 112 -21.74 -4.67 -0.39
N VAL A 113 -21.30 -5.75 0.25
CA VAL A 113 -21.11 -7.05 -0.41
C VAL A 113 -22.45 -7.68 -0.73
N SER A 114 -22.60 -8.20 -1.96
CA SER A 114 -23.78 -8.95 -2.41
C SER A 114 -23.41 -10.34 -2.93
N GLU A 115 -24.40 -11.22 -3.07
CA GLU A 115 -24.23 -12.51 -3.74
C GLU A 115 -23.64 -12.33 -5.15
N GLY A 116 -22.78 -13.27 -5.55
CA GLY A 116 -22.03 -13.25 -6.81
C GLY A 116 -20.75 -12.40 -6.80
N MET A 117 -20.53 -11.54 -5.79
CA MET A 117 -19.28 -10.78 -5.68
C MET A 117 -18.11 -11.68 -5.30
N LYS A 118 -16.91 -11.27 -5.70
CA LYS A 118 -15.67 -11.96 -5.32
C LYS A 118 -15.15 -11.39 -4.00
N ILE A 119 -14.69 -12.29 -3.12
CA ILE A 119 -13.85 -11.92 -1.99
C ILE A 119 -12.53 -12.66 -2.15
N LEU A 120 -11.46 -11.89 -2.17
CA LEU A 120 -10.10 -12.35 -2.35
C LEU A 120 -9.38 -12.27 -1.01
N PHE A 121 -8.57 -13.28 -0.71
CA PHE A 121 -7.76 -13.33 0.50
C PHE A 121 -6.29 -13.49 0.15
N ASP A 122 -5.43 -12.97 1.02
CA ASP A 122 -3.97 -13.08 0.91
C ASP A 122 -3.49 -12.61 -0.47
N ASP A 123 -3.63 -11.32 -0.75
CA ASP A 123 -3.19 -10.66 -2.00
C ASP A 123 -3.76 -11.32 -3.28
N GLY A 124 -4.96 -11.90 -3.18
CA GLY A 124 -5.62 -12.57 -4.31
C GLY A 124 -5.23 -14.03 -4.54
N TYR A 125 -4.34 -14.62 -3.72
CA TYR A 125 -3.96 -16.02 -3.86
C TYR A 125 -5.11 -16.99 -3.58
N ILE A 126 -6.09 -16.60 -2.77
CA ILE A 126 -7.29 -17.40 -2.51
C ILE A 126 -8.51 -16.59 -2.96
N SER A 127 -9.21 -17.09 -3.97
CA SER A 127 -10.44 -16.50 -4.49
C SER A 127 -11.66 -17.21 -3.93
N SER A 128 -12.69 -16.44 -3.64
CA SER A 128 -14.01 -16.95 -3.26
C SER A 128 -15.12 -16.16 -3.94
N VAL A 129 -16.31 -16.73 -4.00
CA VAL A 129 -17.53 -16.06 -4.49
C VAL A 129 -18.56 -16.08 -3.37
N VAL A 130 -19.22 -14.94 -3.15
CA VAL A 130 -20.29 -14.80 -2.16
C VAL A 130 -21.52 -15.57 -2.64
N VAL A 131 -22.01 -16.46 -1.80
CA VAL A 131 -23.17 -17.32 -2.12
C VAL A 131 -24.37 -17.10 -1.20
N GLY A 132 -24.17 -16.31 -0.14
CA GLY A 132 -25.22 -15.93 0.77
C GLY A 132 -24.76 -14.83 1.70
N LYS A 133 -25.68 -13.94 2.09
CA LYS A 133 -25.42 -12.92 3.10
C LYS A 133 -26.54 -12.87 4.12
N GLY A 134 -26.20 -13.14 5.37
CA GLY A 134 -27.07 -12.95 6.52
C GLY A 134 -26.73 -11.67 7.30
N ALA A 135 -27.48 -11.42 8.38
CA ALA A 135 -27.26 -10.26 9.25
C ALA A 135 -25.90 -10.29 10.00
N HIS A 136 -25.34 -11.49 10.22
CA HIS A 136 -24.16 -11.68 11.07
C HIS A 136 -23.02 -12.46 10.39
N ALA A 137 -23.25 -12.94 9.17
CA ALA A 137 -22.29 -13.75 8.44
C ALA A 137 -22.45 -13.57 6.93
N ILE A 138 -21.33 -13.67 6.22
CA ILE A 138 -21.28 -13.77 4.76
C ILE A 138 -20.76 -15.16 4.43
N GLU A 139 -21.52 -15.91 3.64
CA GLU A 139 -21.11 -17.22 3.19
C GLU A 139 -20.45 -17.11 1.82
N VAL A 140 -19.27 -17.70 1.70
CA VAL A 140 -18.50 -17.73 0.46
C VAL A 140 -18.17 -19.16 0.05
N GLU A 141 -18.05 -19.38 -1.25
CA GLU A 141 -17.54 -20.62 -1.84
C GLU A 141 -16.11 -20.40 -2.34
N ILE A 142 -15.17 -21.21 -1.85
CA ILE A 142 -13.77 -21.15 -2.25
C ILE A 142 -13.61 -21.64 -3.68
N GLN A 143 -12.95 -20.85 -4.53
CA GLN A 143 -12.78 -21.17 -5.95
C GLN A 143 -11.47 -21.91 -6.23
N ASN A 144 -10.46 -21.73 -5.39
CA ASN A 144 -9.17 -22.40 -5.54
C ASN A 144 -8.58 -22.76 -4.17
N SER A 145 -7.87 -23.88 -4.12
CA SER A 145 -7.28 -24.38 -2.88
C SER A 145 -6.10 -23.52 -2.42
N GLY A 146 -5.95 -23.37 -1.11
CA GLY A 146 -4.87 -22.60 -0.50
C GLY A 146 -4.87 -22.68 1.03
N THR A 147 -3.87 -22.08 1.67
CA THR A 147 -3.79 -22.00 3.13
C THR A 147 -3.99 -20.56 3.57
N LEU A 148 -5.11 -20.27 4.22
CA LEU A 148 -5.40 -18.96 4.77
C LEU A 148 -4.78 -18.83 6.16
N LYS A 149 -4.08 -17.73 6.41
CA LYS A 149 -3.44 -17.44 7.71
C LYS A 149 -4.12 -16.27 8.42
N SER A 150 -3.92 -16.18 9.73
CA SER A 150 -4.33 -15.02 10.52
C SER A 150 -3.77 -13.71 9.95
N ASN A 151 -4.52 -12.61 10.09
CA ASN A 151 -4.12 -11.24 9.71
C ASN A 151 -3.85 -11.01 8.23
N LYS A 152 -4.17 -11.94 7.33
CA LYS A 152 -4.03 -11.73 5.88
C LYS A 152 -5.01 -10.68 5.36
N GLY A 153 -4.60 -9.96 4.32
CA GLY A 153 -5.43 -8.96 3.66
C GLY A 153 -6.64 -9.57 2.97
N ILE A 154 -7.70 -8.79 2.87
CA ILE A 154 -8.93 -9.13 2.14
C ILE A 154 -9.18 -8.02 1.11
N ASN A 155 -9.52 -8.43 -0.10
CA ASN A 155 -9.87 -7.54 -1.20
C ASN A 155 -11.25 -7.91 -1.72
N VAL A 156 -12.05 -6.91 -2.08
CA VAL A 156 -13.41 -7.11 -2.58
C VAL A 156 -13.57 -6.33 -3.88
N PRO A 157 -13.07 -6.88 -5.00
CA PRO A 157 -13.07 -6.18 -6.28
C PRO A 157 -14.46 -5.68 -6.67
N GLY A 158 -14.55 -4.38 -6.99
CA GLY A 158 -15.78 -3.73 -7.41
C GLY A 158 -16.75 -3.36 -6.27
N ALA A 159 -16.40 -3.62 -5.00
CA ALA A 159 -17.16 -3.09 -3.87
C ALA A 159 -16.71 -1.68 -3.51
N VAL A 160 -17.67 -0.80 -3.25
CA VAL A 160 -17.41 0.45 -2.53
C VAL A 160 -17.28 0.10 -1.06
N ILE A 161 -16.04 0.06 -0.60
CA ILE A 161 -15.71 -0.23 0.79
C ILE A 161 -15.71 1.08 1.55
N ASP A 162 -16.55 1.21 2.59
CA ASP A 162 -16.57 2.40 3.44
C ASP A 162 -15.56 2.22 4.58
N LEU A 163 -14.41 2.88 4.44
CA LEU A 163 -13.34 2.87 5.43
C LEU A 163 -12.83 4.29 5.59
N PRO A 164 -12.45 4.72 6.81
CA PRO A 164 -11.99 6.08 7.06
C PRO A 164 -10.73 6.41 6.26
N ALA A 165 -10.40 7.70 6.11
CA ALA A 165 -9.17 8.12 5.44
C ALA A 165 -7.88 7.68 6.17
N MET A 166 -7.95 7.60 7.50
CA MET A 166 -6.85 7.24 8.39
C MET A 166 -7.38 6.36 9.51
N THR A 167 -6.61 5.36 9.90
CA THR A 167 -6.86 4.60 11.13
C THR A 167 -6.34 5.35 12.36
N PRO A 168 -6.74 4.95 13.58
CA PRO A 168 -6.13 5.47 14.81
C PRO A 168 -4.61 5.31 14.85
N GLN A 169 -4.10 4.21 14.30
CA GLN A 169 -2.66 3.99 14.19
C GLN A 169 -2.02 4.96 13.19
N ASP A 170 -2.64 5.17 12.03
CA ASP A 170 -2.10 6.13 11.04
C ASP A 170 -2.00 7.54 11.62
N MET A 171 -2.97 7.97 12.45
CA MET A 171 -2.87 9.28 13.12
C MET A 171 -1.68 9.37 14.08
N LEU A 172 -1.36 8.28 14.81
CA LEU A 172 -0.17 8.22 15.65
C LEU A 172 1.11 8.26 14.81
N ASP A 173 1.13 7.52 13.71
CA ASP A 173 2.26 7.47 12.77
C ASP A 173 2.51 8.84 12.12
N LEU A 174 1.45 9.54 11.72
CA LEU A 174 1.54 10.87 11.15
C LEU A 174 2.06 11.91 12.15
N ARG A 175 1.59 11.85 13.40
CA ARG A 175 2.13 12.72 14.47
C ARG A 175 3.61 12.45 14.69
N PHE A 176 4.01 11.19 14.76
CA PHE A 176 5.42 10.81 14.82
C PHE A 176 6.20 11.36 13.60
N GLY A 177 5.66 11.23 12.39
CA GLY A 177 6.25 11.80 11.18
C GLY A 177 6.43 13.33 11.27
N CYS A 178 5.46 14.03 11.84
CA CYS A 178 5.53 15.48 12.10
C CYS A 178 6.66 15.83 13.07
N GLU A 179 6.75 15.13 14.20
CA GLU A 179 7.81 15.30 15.21
C GLU A 179 9.20 15.04 14.63
N GLN A 180 9.31 14.07 13.73
CA GLN A 180 10.58 13.69 13.10
C GLN A 180 10.92 14.49 11.83
N GLU A 181 10.03 15.38 11.39
CA GLU A 181 10.21 16.25 10.22
C GLU A 181 10.49 15.44 8.95
N VAL A 182 9.61 14.47 8.66
CA VAL A 182 9.64 13.75 7.37
C VAL A 182 9.24 14.68 6.22
N ASP A 183 9.74 14.43 5.02
CA ASP A 183 9.48 15.28 3.85
C ASP A 183 8.18 14.89 3.12
N TYR A 184 7.82 13.60 3.17
CA TYR A 184 6.65 13.05 2.49
C TYR A 184 5.85 12.11 3.39
N VAL A 185 4.53 12.10 3.19
CA VAL A 185 3.61 11.05 3.65
C VAL A 185 3.04 10.36 2.42
N ALA A 186 3.31 9.07 2.25
CA ALA A 186 2.64 8.21 1.30
C ALA A 186 1.42 7.57 1.96
N ALA A 187 0.22 8.01 1.56
CA ALA A 187 -1.03 7.62 2.18
C ALA A 187 -1.65 6.42 1.46
N SER A 188 -1.84 5.31 2.18
CA SER A 188 -2.42 4.07 1.67
C SER A 188 -3.94 4.13 1.49
N PHE A 189 -4.46 3.33 0.57
CA PHE A 189 -5.87 3.10 0.25
C PHE A 189 -6.68 4.39 -0.02
N ILE A 190 -6.06 5.36 -0.71
CA ILE A 190 -6.73 6.60 -1.10
C ILE A 190 -7.75 6.31 -2.22
N ARG A 191 -9.01 6.63 -1.92
CA ARG A 191 -10.18 6.39 -2.78
C ARG A 191 -10.89 7.66 -3.21
N SER A 192 -10.62 8.78 -2.55
CA SER A 192 -11.27 10.06 -2.83
C SER A 192 -10.36 11.24 -2.48
N SER A 193 -10.64 12.41 -3.07
CA SER A 193 -9.98 13.66 -2.70
C SER A 193 -10.19 14.02 -1.22
N HIS A 194 -11.34 13.66 -0.64
CA HIS A 194 -11.62 13.86 0.77
C HIS A 194 -10.59 13.17 1.67
N HIS A 195 -10.16 11.94 1.34
CA HIS A 195 -9.13 11.25 2.14
C HIS A 195 -7.82 12.04 2.17
N VAL A 196 -7.40 12.56 1.02
CA VAL A 196 -6.20 13.39 0.92
C VAL A 196 -6.34 14.67 1.75
N LEU A 197 -7.50 15.33 1.64
CA LEU A 197 -7.78 16.56 2.38
C LEU A 197 -7.81 16.33 3.89
N SER A 198 -8.37 15.22 4.37
CA SER A 198 -8.35 14.87 5.81
C SER A 198 -6.93 14.72 6.35
N ILE A 199 -6.01 14.13 5.56
CA ILE A 199 -4.59 14.01 5.94
C ILE A 199 -3.93 15.39 5.95
N LYS A 200 -4.18 16.22 4.93
CA LYS A 200 -3.65 17.59 4.87
C LYS A 200 -4.15 18.47 6.02
N GLU A 201 -5.42 18.33 6.40
CA GLU A 201 -6.01 19.01 7.55
C GLU A 201 -5.33 18.55 8.86
N PHE A 202 -5.12 17.25 9.03
CA PHE A 202 -4.37 16.72 10.17
C PHE A 202 -2.96 17.33 10.25
N LEU A 203 -2.22 17.34 9.13
CA LEU A 203 -0.89 17.95 9.05
C LEU A 203 -0.92 19.45 9.35
N ALA A 204 -1.98 20.16 8.94
CA ALA A 204 -2.16 21.58 9.25
C ALA A 204 -2.40 21.82 10.74
N ILE A 205 -3.18 20.97 11.41
CA ILE A 205 -3.42 21.02 12.87
C ILE A 205 -2.11 20.80 13.64
N GLU A 206 -1.27 19.87 13.18
CA GLU A 206 0.06 19.62 13.76
C GLU A 206 1.12 20.66 13.32
N GLY A 207 0.73 21.69 12.55
CA GLY A 207 1.61 22.79 12.12
C GLY A 207 2.65 22.41 11.06
N LYS A 208 2.45 21.32 10.33
CA LYS A 208 3.39 20.72 9.36
C LYS A 208 2.84 20.70 7.93
N THR A 209 2.36 21.85 7.46
CA THR A 209 1.80 22.03 6.11
C THR A 209 2.81 21.90 4.97
N ASP A 210 4.10 21.85 5.30
CA ASP A 210 5.22 21.67 4.37
C ASP A 210 5.49 20.20 4.01
N ILE A 211 4.90 19.25 4.74
CA ILE A 211 4.99 17.82 4.45
C ILE A 211 4.07 17.49 3.25
N PHE A 212 4.64 16.93 2.19
CA PHE A 212 3.89 16.60 0.98
C PHE A 212 3.11 15.28 1.12
N VAL A 213 1.85 15.28 0.67
CA VAL A 213 0.99 14.08 0.68
C VAL A 213 1.00 13.40 -0.69
N ILE A 214 1.55 12.19 -0.74
CA ILE A 214 1.56 11.30 -1.90
C ILE A 214 0.40 10.30 -1.77
N ALA A 215 -0.62 10.41 -2.62
CA ALA A 215 -1.75 9.49 -2.57
C ALA A 215 -1.40 8.16 -3.27
N LYS A 216 -1.54 7.03 -2.58
CA LYS A 216 -1.34 5.70 -3.16
C LYS A 216 -2.64 5.22 -3.80
N ILE A 217 -2.58 4.91 -5.09
CA ILE A 217 -3.70 4.36 -5.85
C ILE A 217 -3.52 2.84 -5.90
N GLU A 218 -4.40 2.16 -5.17
CA GLU A 218 -4.30 0.72 -4.85
C GLU A 218 -5.56 -0.07 -5.25
N ASN A 219 -6.64 0.60 -5.64
CA ASN A 219 -7.91 -0.06 -5.96
C ASN A 219 -8.68 0.62 -7.10
N ALA A 220 -9.77 -0.02 -7.53
CA ALA A 220 -10.61 0.45 -8.62
C ALA A 220 -11.25 1.83 -8.35
N GLU A 221 -11.72 2.07 -7.12
CA GLU A 221 -12.35 3.33 -6.73
C GLU A 221 -11.38 4.51 -6.78
N GLY A 222 -10.13 4.32 -6.32
CA GLY A 222 -9.07 5.33 -6.45
C GLY A 222 -8.71 5.64 -7.91
N VAL A 223 -8.82 4.65 -8.81
CA VAL A 223 -8.65 4.86 -10.25
C VAL A 223 -9.83 5.64 -10.86
N GLU A 224 -11.06 5.33 -10.46
CA GLU A 224 -12.26 6.04 -10.92
C GLU A 224 -12.25 7.51 -10.48
N ASN A 225 -11.91 7.75 -9.20
CA ASN A 225 -11.86 9.08 -8.60
C ASN A 225 -10.53 9.82 -8.84
N PHE A 226 -9.64 9.26 -9.66
CA PHE A 226 -8.25 9.71 -9.81
C PHE A 226 -8.12 11.21 -10.10
N ASP A 227 -9.00 11.75 -10.95
CA ASP A 227 -8.96 13.17 -11.34
C ASP A 227 -9.17 14.10 -10.15
N SER A 228 -10.02 13.73 -9.20
CA SER A 228 -10.19 14.51 -7.97
C SER A 228 -9.00 14.36 -7.02
N ILE A 229 -8.44 13.14 -6.94
CA ILE A 229 -7.33 12.80 -6.04
C ILE A 229 -6.06 13.54 -6.47
N VAL A 230 -5.72 13.53 -7.75
CA VAL A 230 -4.49 14.17 -8.26
C VAL A 230 -4.50 15.70 -8.08
N GLN A 231 -5.68 16.32 -8.07
CA GLN A 231 -5.81 17.76 -7.78
C GLN A 231 -5.58 18.06 -6.30
N ALA A 232 -6.07 17.20 -5.40
CA ALA A 232 -5.92 17.39 -3.97
C ALA A 232 -4.51 17.02 -3.46
N ALA A 233 -3.88 15.98 -4.04
CA ALA A 233 -2.59 15.45 -3.60
C ALA A 233 -1.40 16.29 -4.10
N ASP A 234 -0.25 16.11 -3.44
CA ASP A 234 1.01 16.72 -3.86
C ASP A 234 1.79 15.82 -4.82
N GLY A 235 1.47 14.53 -4.83
CA GLY A 235 1.92 13.56 -5.82
C GLY A 235 1.11 12.27 -5.73
N ILE A 236 1.43 11.33 -6.61
CA ILE A 236 0.76 10.03 -6.70
C ILE A 236 1.77 8.90 -6.57
N MET A 237 1.38 7.80 -5.94
CA MET A 237 2.10 6.53 -6.02
C MET A 237 1.19 5.46 -6.63
N ILE A 238 1.64 4.83 -7.70
CA ILE A 238 0.92 3.76 -8.39
C ILE A 238 1.40 2.43 -7.82
N ALA A 239 0.59 1.84 -6.93
CA ALA A 239 0.87 0.58 -6.25
C ALA A 239 0.28 -0.58 -7.07
N ARG A 240 1.07 -1.09 -8.02
CA ARG A 240 0.62 -2.04 -9.04
C ARG A 240 0.30 -3.43 -8.48
N GLY A 241 0.97 -3.84 -7.41
CA GLY A 241 0.72 -5.09 -6.69
C GLY A 241 -0.71 -5.10 -6.17
N ASP A 242 -1.03 -4.14 -5.29
CA ASP A 242 -2.37 -4.00 -4.71
C ASP A 242 -3.43 -3.74 -5.78
N LEU A 243 -3.15 -2.84 -6.73
CA LEU A 243 -4.06 -2.54 -7.83
C LEU A 243 -4.37 -3.78 -8.68
N GLY A 244 -3.37 -4.63 -8.92
CA GLY A 244 -3.52 -5.87 -9.68
C GLY A 244 -4.37 -6.95 -8.99
N VAL A 245 -4.62 -6.81 -7.69
CA VAL A 245 -5.59 -7.65 -6.96
C VAL A 245 -7.02 -7.14 -7.16
N GLU A 246 -7.20 -5.82 -7.28
CA GLU A 246 -8.50 -5.15 -7.35
C GLU A 246 -9.05 -4.98 -8.78
N VAL A 247 -8.18 -4.96 -9.79
CA VAL A 247 -8.58 -4.85 -11.20
C VAL A 247 -8.00 -6.00 -12.03
N ASP A 248 -8.50 -6.18 -13.25
CA ASP A 248 -7.89 -7.10 -14.20
C ASP A 248 -6.41 -6.73 -14.43
N LEU A 249 -5.51 -7.68 -14.18
CA LEU A 249 -4.06 -7.53 -14.36
C LEU A 249 -3.69 -7.00 -15.75
N ALA A 250 -4.45 -7.35 -16.80
CA ALA A 250 -4.22 -6.85 -18.16
C ALA A 250 -4.47 -5.34 -18.29
N LEU A 251 -5.27 -4.74 -17.40
CA LEU A 251 -5.56 -3.31 -17.38
C LEU A 251 -4.50 -2.50 -16.63
N VAL A 252 -3.76 -3.10 -15.70
CA VAL A 252 -2.78 -2.38 -14.85
C VAL A 252 -1.76 -1.57 -15.67
N PRO A 253 -1.14 -2.07 -16.75
CA PRO A 253 -0.21 -1.27 -17.55
C PRO A 253 -0.89 -0.07 -18.22
N LYS A 254 -2.14 -0.21 -18.68
CA LYS A 254 -2.93 0.89 -19.26
C LYS A 254 -3.22 1.96 -18.21
N LEU A 255 -3.64 1.54 -17.02
CA LEU A 255 -3.95 2.44 -15.91
C LEU A 255 -2.70 3.19 -15.42
N GLN A 256 -1.56 2.52 -15.32
CA GLN A 256 -0.27 3.16 -15.01
C GLN A 256 0.02 4.32 -15.97
N LYS A 257 -0.01 4.06 -17.28
CA LYS A 257 0.24 5.08 -18.31
C LYS A 257 -0.72 6.25 -18.21
N MET A 258 -2.01 5.97 -17.99
CA MET A 258 -3.05 6.97 -17.82
C MET A 258 -2.76 7.86 -16.59
N MET A 259 -2.47 7.26 -15.44
CA MET A 259 -2.20 7.99 -14.20
C MET A 259 -0.92 8.83 -14.29
N ILE A 260 0.18 8.28 -14.83
CA ILE A 260 1.44 9.02 -15.03
C ILE A 260 1.19 10.24 -15.93
N ARG A 261 0.49 10.05 -17.06
CA ARG A 261 0.17 11.16 -17.97
C ARG A 261 -0.66 12.24 -17.29
N LYS A 262 -1.65 11.87 -16.49
CA LYS A 262 -2.48 12.84 -15.76
C LYS A 262 -1.67 13.59 -14.68
N CYS A 263 -0.78 12.91 -13.96
CA CYS A 263 0.17 13.55 -13.05
C CYS A 263 1.07 14.56 -13.78
N TYR A 264 1.62 14.18 -14.94
CA TYR A 264 2.42 15.07 -15.78
C TYR A 264 1.66 16.35 -16.16
N LEU A 265 0.41 16.21 -16.63
CA LEU A 265 -0.45 17.34 -16.98
C LEU A 265 -0.82 18.22 -15.78
N ALA A 266 -0.97 17.63 -14.60
CA ALA A 266 -1.23 18.35 -13.35
C ALA A 266 0.04 18.94 -12.70
N CYS A 267 1.22 18.73 -13.32
CA CYS A 267 2.53 19.08 -12.75
C CYS A 267 2.76 18.47 -11.36
N LYS A 268 2.28 17.25 -11.14
CA LYS A 268 2.45 16.50 -9.89
C LYS A 268 3.47 15.35 -10.08
N PRO A 269 4.42 15.15 -9.16
CA PRO A 269 5.29 13.98 -9.17
C PRO A 269 4.49 12.68 -9.07
N VAL A 270 5.01 11.62 -9.68
CA VAL A 270 4.41 10.28 -9.64
C VAL A 270 5.47 9.21 -9.39
N VAL A 271 5.15 8.25 -8.52
CA VAL A 271 6.02 7.13 -8.18
C VAL A 271 5.40 5.85 -8.71
N THR A 272 6.10 5.13 -9.59
CA THR A 272 5.67 3.78 -9.98
C THR A 272 6.26 2.75 -9.01
N ALA A 273 5.41 2.11 -8.19
CA ALA A 273 5.84 1.26 -7.08
C ALA A 273 5.47 -0.23 -7.27
N THR A 274 5.96 -1.06 -6.34
CA THR A 274 5.74 -2.52 -6.18
C THR A 274 6.26 -3.39 -7.34
N GLN A 275 6.73 -4.61 -7.06
CA GLN A 275 7.14 -5.61 -8.07
C GLN A 275 8.09 -5.08 -9.17
N LYS A 276 9.06 -4.24 -8.79
CA LYS A 276 9.99 -3.60 -9.74
C LYS A 276 11.21 -4.46 -10.04
N LEU A 277 11.88 -4.93 -8.99
CA LEU A 277 13.11 -5.73 -9.04
C LEU A 277 13.03 -6.84 -7.98
N GLU A 278 11.85 -7.47 -7.87
CA GLU A 278 11.52 -8.47 -6.83
C GLU A 278 12.51 -9.63 -6.83
N SER A 279 12.96 -10.07 -8.01
CA SER A 279 13.94 -11.16 -8.12
C SER A 279 15.25 -10.85 -7.41
N MET A 280 15.58 -9.57 -7.23
CA MET A 280 16.81 -9.13 -6.58
C MET A 280 16.81 -9.30 -5.06
N ILE A 281 15.69 -9.69 -4.46
CA ILE A 281 15.65 -10.11 -3.05
C ILE A 281 16.54 -11.35 -2.84
N SER A 282 16.55 -12.27 -3.80
CA SER A 282 17.30 -13.53 -3.72
C SER A 282 18.42 -13.65 -4.76
N ASN A 283 18.52 -12.72 -5.71
CA ASN A 283 19.48 -12.80 -6.81
C ASN A 283 20.29 -11.50 -6.95
N PRO A 284 21.57 -11.56 -7.35
CA PRO A 284 22.40 -10.37 -7.51
C PRO A 284 22.09 -9.56 -8.79
N ARG A 285 21.21 -10.06 -9.66
CA ARG A 285 20.83 -9.41 -10.93
C ARG A 285 19.32 -9.51 -11.15
N PRO A 286 18.68 -8.47 -11.73
CA PRO A 286 17.29 -8.54 -12.10
C PRO A 286 17.09 -9.37 -13.37
N THR A 287 15.86 -9.81 -13.58
CA THR A 287 15.44 -10.45 -14.83
C THR A 287 15.32 -9.43 -15.96
N ARG A 288 15.31 -9.90 -17.21
CA ARG A 288 15.07 -9.03 -18.38
C ARG A 288 13.67 -8.40 -18.36
N ALA A 289 12.69 -9.11 -17.82
CA ALA A 289 11.31 -8.62 -17.72
C ALA A 289 11.22 -7.42 -16.77
N GLU A 290 11.87 -7.50 -15.60
CA GLU A 290 11.93 -6.39 -14.64
C GLU A 290 12.68 -5.18 -15.18
N VAL A 291 13.82 -5.39 -15.86
CA VAL A 291 14.54 -4.28 -16.53
C VAL A 291 13.63 -3.60 -17.56
N SER A 292 12.89 -4.38 -18.36
CA SER A 292 11.92 -3.85 -19.32
C SER A 292 10.80 -3.08 -18.62
N ASP A 293 10.25 -3.59 -17.53
CA ASP A 293 9.19 -2.92 -16.75
C ASP A 293 9.66 -1.56 -16.19
N VAL A 294 10.84 -1.52 -15.56
CA VAL A 294 11.42 -0.29 -15.03
C VAL A 294 11.67 0.71 -16.16
N ALA A 295 12.25 0.27 -17.28
CA ALA A 295 12.50 1.13 -18.43
C ALA A 295 11.20 1.71 -19.02
N ASN A 296 10.15 0.89 -19.16
CA ASN A 296 8.86 1.34 -19.66
C ASN A 296 8.19 2.36 -18.72
N ALA A 297 8.28 2.17 -17.40
CA ALA A 297 7.78 3.18 -16.46
C ALA A 297 8.52 4.53 -16.59
N ILE A 298 9.84 4.50 -16.88
CA ILE A 298 10.62 5.71 -17.18
C ILE A 298 10.19 6.32 -18.52
N TYR A 299 9.95 5.51 -19.56
CA TYR A 299 9.45 5.99 -20.85
C TYR A 299 8.04 6.58 -20.77
N ASP A 300 7.24 6.12 -19.81
CA ASP A 300 5.95 6.72 -19.47
C ASP A 300 6.09 8.08 -18.78
N ALA A 301 7.31 8.47 -18.41
CA ALA A 301 7.69 9.70 -17.70
C ALA A 301 7.36 9.71 -16.20
N THR A 302 7.56 8.57 -15.52
CA THR A 302 7.61 8.53 -14.04
C THR A 302 8.79 9.30 -13.45
#